data_AF-A0A0R2F0W8-F1
#
_entry.id   AF-A0A0R2F0W8-F1
#
_cell.length_a   1.000
_cell.length_b   1.000
_cell.length_c   1.000
_cell.angle_alpha   90.00
_cell.angle_beta   90.00
_cell.angle_gamma   90.00
#
_symmetry.space_group_name_H-M   'P 1'
#
loop_
_entity.id
_entity.type
_entity.pdbx_description
1 polymer ?
#
loop_
_entity_poly.entity_id
_entity_poly.type
_entity_poly.pdbx_seq_one_letter_code
_entity_poly.pdbx_strand_id
1 'polypeptide(L)'
;MMKIRIWLLKLLLIASVIAIGAFGIGLIPSFPGVMVRDYQWPVAAWAFTLGAAVAVVSYWLAAFIAWHLLDCITANAAFTQRAVTLIIRLKWAVGAMALGLLVCLPQWYRMADHDDAPGVMVIGLGFFAIPAIVWLFLAILQQLWTTALAYKTENDMTV
;
A
#
# COMPACT_ATOMS: atom_id res chain seq x y z
N MET A 1 22.02 -14.98 -10.10
CA MET A 1 20.56 -15.10 -10.36
C MET A 1 19.69 -14.22 -9.44
N MET A 2 19.87 -14.23 -8.10
CA MET A 2 19.05 -13.37 -7.21
C MET A 2 19.27 -11.85 -7.40
N LYS A 3 20.50 -11.40 -7.68
CA LYS A 3 20.81 -9.98 -7.88
C LYS A 3 20.05 -9.33 -9.05
N ILE A 4 19.90 -10.05 -10.17
CA ILE A 4 19.13 -9.59 -11.34
C ILE A 4 17.66 -9.41 -11.00
N ARG A 5 17.06 -10.36 -10.26
CA ARG A 5 15.65 -10.27 -9.83
C ARG A 5 15.41 -9.05 -8.94
N ILE A 6 16.33 -8.76 -8.01
CA ILE A 6 16.24 -7.59 -7.14
C ILE A 6 16.38 -6.30 -7.95
N TRP A 7 17.28 -6.26 -8.93
CA TRP A 7 17.43 -5.10 -9.80
C TRP A 7 16.18 -4.84 -10.64
N LEU A 8 15.56 -5.89 -11.18
CA LEU A 8 14.27 -5.79 -11.87
C LEU A 8 13.15 -5.30 -10.94
N LEU A 9 13.07 -5.80 -9.71
CA LEU A 9 12.08 -5.33 -8.73
C LEU A 9 12.24 -3.85 -8.40
N LYS A 10 13.49 -3.37 -8.26
CA LYS A 10 13.79 -1.95 -8.05
C LYS A 10 13.35 -1.10 -9.23
N LEU A 11 13.62 -1.55 -10.46
CA LEU A 11 13.20 -0.85 -11.67
C LEU A 11 11.67 -0.76 -11.77
N LEU A 12 10.97 -1.88 -11.52
CA LEU A 12 9.50 -1.92 -11.50
C LEU A 12 8.92 -0.99 -10.43
N LEU A 13 9.55 -0.93 -9.25
CA LEU A 13 9.14 -0.06 -8.16
C LEU A 13 9.30 1.43 -8.52
N ILE A 14 10.38 1.82 -9.19
CA ILE A 14 10.54 3.19 -9.68
C ILE A 14 9.46 3.52 -10.71
N ALA A 15 9.24 2.63 -11.69
CA ALA A 15 8.23 2.82 -12.72
C ALA A 15 6.83 2.99 -12.11
N SER A 16 6.48 2.18 -11.10
CA SER A 16 5.18 2.27 -10.44
C SER A 16 5.03 3.52 -9.56
N VAL A 17 6.09 3.98 -8.89
CA VAL A 17 6.09 5.25 -8.15
C VAL A 17 5.84 6.44 -9.09
N ILE A 18 6.49 6.46 -10.25
CA ILE A 18 6.28 7.50 -11.27
C ILE A 18 4.84 7.45 -11.80
N ALA A 19 4.35 6.26 -12.18
CA ALA A 19 3.01 6.10 -12.71
C ALA A 19 1.93 6.54 -11.71
N ILE A 20 2.02 6.07 -10.47
CA ILE A 20 1.07 6.43 -9.41
C ILE A 20 1.20 7.91 -9.04
N GLY A 21 2.40 8.47 -9.10
CA GLY A 21 2.59 9.90 -8.83
C GLY A 21 2.02 10.81 -9.91
N ALA A 22 2.20 10.45 -11.19
CA ALA A 22 1.57 11.17 -12.29
C ALA A 22 0.04 11.10 -12.20
N PHE A 23 -0.51 9.93 -11.89
CA PHE A 23 -1.95 9.74 -11.66
C PHE A 23 -2.45 10.56 -10.46
N GLY A 24 -1.74 10.50 -9.33
CA GLY A 24 -2.11 11.19 -8.09
C GLY A 24 -2.13 12.71 -8.25
N ILE A 25 -1.07 13.28 -8.82
CA ILE A 25 -0.95 14.73 -9.02
C ILE A 25 -1.92 15.23 -10.11
N GLY A 26 -2.12 14.45 -11.17
CA GLY A 26 -2.95 14.85 -12.31
C GLY A 26 -4.45 14.75 -12.05
N LEU A 27 -4.92 13.69 -11.36
CA LEU A 27 -6.35 13.37 -11.28
C LEU A 27 -6.98 13.68 -9.92
N ILE A 28 -6.29 13.45 -8.81
CA ILE A 28 -6.89 13.61 -7.46
C ILE A 28 -7.43 15.03 -7.22
N PRO A 29 -6.73 16.13 -7.62
CA PRO A 29 -7.25 17.47 -7.41
C PRO A 29 -8.57 17.76 -8.13
N SER A 30 -8.88 17.01 -9.20
CA SER A 30 -10.09 17.19 -10.00
C SER A 30 -11.31 16.45 -9.45
N PHE A 31 -11.10 15.38 -8.65
CA PHE A 31 -12.18 14.53 -8.15
C PHE A 31 -13.29 15.25 -7.38
N PRO A 32 -13.01 16.13 -6.39
CA PRO A 32 -14.09 16.69 -5.58
C PRO A 32 -15.03 17.55 -6.42
N GLY A 33 -14.52 18.32 -7.38
CA GLY A 33 -15.33 19.15 -8.27
C GLY A 33 -16.25 18.33 -9.18
N VAL A 34 -15.70 17.29 -9.81
CA VAL A 34 -16.46 16.38 -10.68
C VAL A 34 -17.53 15.64 -9.87
N MET A 35 -17.14 15.06 -8.74
CA MET A 35 -18.02 14.24 -7.93
C MET A 35 -19.16 15.02 -7.26
N VAL A 36 -18.89 16.26 -6.81
CA VAL A 36 -19.94 17.14 -6.29
C VAL A 36 -20.94 17.50 -7.39
N ARG A 37 -20.46 17.79 -8.60
CA ARG A 37 -21.30 18.19 -9.73
C ARG A 37 -22.23 17.06 -10.17
N ASP A 38 -21.68 15.86 -10.31
CA ASP A 38 -22.40 14.74 -10.92
C ASP A 38 -23.21 13.94 -9.88
N TYR A 39 -22.71 13.77 -8.64
CA TYR A 39 -23.34 12.91 -7.63
C TYR A 39 -23.94 13.66 -6.42
N GLN A 40 -23.82 14.99 -6.39
CA GLN A 40 -24.47 15.89 -5.42
C GLN A 40 -24.26 15.54 -3.94
N TRP A 41 -23.17 14.84 -3.58
CA TRP A 41 -22.83 14.50 -2.19
C TRP A 41 -21.45 15.03 -1.78
N PRO A 42 -21.37 16.29 -1.31
CA PRO A 42 -20.08 16.94 -1.06
C PRO A 42 -19.21 16.26 -0.01
N VAL A 43 -19.81 15.77 1.07
CA VAL A 43 -19.08 15.11 2.16
C VAL A 43 -18.38 13.86 1.65
N ALA A 44 -19.07 13.01 0.87
CA ALA A 44 -18.49 11.79 0.32
C ALA A 44 -17.45 12.07 -0.77
N ALA A 45 -17.65 13.09 -1.61
CA ALA A 45 -16.67 13.51 -2.61
C ALA A 45 -15.34 13.97 -1.98
N TRP A 46 -15.41 14.79 -0.92
CA TRP A 46 -14.21 15.22 -0.18
C TRP A 46 -13.57 14.07 0.59
N ALA A 47 -14.37 13.21 1.23
CA ALA A 47 -13.86 12.01 1.90
C ALA A 47 -13.12 11.07 0.92
N PHE A 48 -13.68 10.85 -0.26
CA PHE A 48 -13.03 10.08 -1.33
C PHE A 48 -11.70 10.69 -1.74
N THR A 49 -11.66 12.00 -1.95
CA THR A 49 -10.44 12.72 -2.37
C THR A 49 -9.34 12.60 -1.31
N LEU A 50 -9.70 12.76 -0.03
CA LEU A 50 -8.77 12.56 1.09
C LEU A 50 -8.31 11.11 1.21
N GLY A 51 -9.23 10.15 1.10
CA GLY A 51 -8.91 8.72 1.13
C GLY A 51 -7.95 8.31 0.01
N ALA A 52 -8.19 8.80 -1.21
CA ALA A 52 -7.31 8.59 -2.36
C ALA A 52 -5.93 9.22 -2.15
N ALA A 53 -5.85 10.44 -1.61
CA ALA A 53 -4.59 11.09 -1.30
C ALA A 53 -3.79 10.31 -0.23
N VAL A 54 -4.46 9.85 0.84
CA VAL A 54 -3.84 9.00 1.87
C VAL A 54 -3.33 7.70 1.26
N ALA A 55 -4.08 7.07 0.35
CA ALA A 55 -3.66 5.86 -0.33
C ALA A 55 -2.38 6.07 -1.17
N VAL A 56 -2.31 7.16 -1.94
CA VAL A 56 -1.12 7.50 -2.75
C VAL A 56 0.11 7.79 -1.88
N VAL A 57 -0.05 8.58 -0.82
CA VAL A 57 1.06 8.89 0.09
C VAL A 57 1.55 7.62 0.81
N SER A 58 0.62 6.79 1.26
CA SER A 58 0.92 5.51 1.90
C SER A 58 1.63 4.55 0.95
N TYR A 59 1.24 4.54 -0.33
CA TYR A 59 1.91 3.78 -1.37
C TYR A 59 3.37 4.22 -1.56
N TRP A 60 3.63 5.54 -1.67
CA TRP A 60 4.99 6.04 -1.80
C TRP A 60 5.86 5.70 -0.57
N LEU A 61 5.29 5.80 0.63
CA LEU A 61 5.97 5.38 1.85
C LEU A 61 6.28 3.88 1.83
N ALA A 62 5.32 3.04 1.44
CA ALA A 62 5.52 1.59 1.31
C ALA A 62 6.61 1.26 0.28
N ALA A 63 6.61 1.93 -0.88
CA ALA A 63 7.61 1.76 -1.92
C ALA A 63 9.02 2.14 -1.42
N PHE A 64 9.15 3.26 -0.70
CA PHE A 64 10.40 3.67 -0.08
C PHE A 64 10.91 2.62 0.93
N ILE A 65 10.04 2.09 1.79
CA ILE A 65 10.40 1.06 2.76
C ILE A 65 10.80 -0.25 2.07
N ALA A 66 10.06 -0.66 1.02
CA ALA A 66 10.34 -1.87 0.27
C ALA A 66 11.71 -1.78 -0.44
N TRP A 67 12.09 -0.61 -0.95
CA TRP A 67 13.43 -0.38 -1.48
C TRP A 67 14.53 -0.68 -0.45
N HIS A 68 14.38 -0.16 0.77
CA HIS A 68 15.33 -0.40 1.86
C HIS A 68 15.36 -1.88 2.29
N LEU A 69 14.22 -2.58 2.19
CA LEU A 69 14.16 -4.01 2.46
C LEU A 69 14.94 -4.80 1.39
N LEU A 70 14.83 -4.41 0.11
CA LEU A 70 15.65 -4.98 -0.97
C LEU A 70 17.15 -4.73 -0.75
N ASP A 71 17.53 -3.56 -0.23
CA ASP A 71 18.92 -3.27 0.15
C ASP A 71 19.41 -4.21 1.26
N CYS A 72 18.61 -4.43 2.31
CA CYS A 72 18.93 -5.40 3.36
C CYS A 72 19.14 -6.81 2.80
N ILE A 73 18.33 -7.25 1.83
CA ILE A 73 18.50 -8.55 1.18
C ILE A 73 19.81 -8.60 0.39
N THR A 74 20.14 -7.56 -0.37
CA THR A 74 21.41 -7.52 -1.13
C THR A 74 22.65 -7.50 -0.24
N ALA A 75 22.54 -6.95 0.97
CA ALA A 75 23.62 -6.89 1.95
C ALA A 75 23.70 -8.15 2.85
N ASN A 76 22.96 -9.22 2.55
CA ASN A 76 22.83 -10.42 3.40
C ASN A 76 22.37 -10.11 4.85
N ALA A 77 21.72 -8.97 5.05
CA ALA A 77 21.24 -8.47 6.34
C ALA A 77 19.74 -8.74 6.55
N ALA A 78 19.19 -9.77 5.90
CA ALA A 78 17.76 -10.10 5.93
C ALA A 78 17.28 -10.57 7.31
N PHE A 79 18.15 -11.20 8.11
CA PHE A 79 17.89 -11.61 9.49
C PHE A 79 18.57 -10.64 10.45
N THR A 80 18.09 -9.40 10.47
CA THR A 80 18.57 -8.35 11.38
C THR A 80 17.39 -7.59 11.97
N GLN A 81 17.60 -6.94 13.12
CA GLN A 81 16.60 -6.07 13.74
C GLN A 81 16.14 -4.94 12.81
N ARG A 82 17.05 -4.47 11.94
CA ARG A 82 16.74 -3.48 10.90
C ARG A 82 15.72 -4.01 9.89
N ALA A 83 15.91 -5.22 9.37
CA ALA A 83 14.98 -5.82 8.42
C ALA A 83 13.59 -6.05 9.04
N VAL A 84 13.53 -6.54 10.29
CA VAL A 84 12.28 -6.68 11.05
C VAL A 84 11.56 -5.33 11.21
N THR A 85 12.30 -4.28 11.57
CA THR A 85 11.74 -2.93 11.72
C THR A 85 11.18 -2.40 10.40
N LEU A 86 11.84 -2.67 9.28
CA LEU A 86 11.34 -2.31 7.95
C LEU A 86 10.04 -3.07 7.61
N ILE A 87 9.93 -4.36 7.93
CA ILE A 87 8.69 -5.13 7.72
C ILE A 87 7.54 -4.55 8.56
N ILE A 88 7.78 -4.18 9.83
CA ILE A 88 6.78 -3.52 10.68
C ILE A 88 6.30 -2.20 10.06
N ARG A 89 7.23 -1.36 9.59
CA ARG A 89 6.88 -0.09 8.94
C ARG A 89 6.12 -0.30 7.63
N LEU A 90 6.53 -1.29 6.83
CA LEU A 90 5.86 -1.64 5.59
C LEU A 90 4.42 -2.07 5.83
N LYS A 91 4.19 -2.92 6.85
CA LYS A 91 2.84 -3.33 7.29
C LYS A 91 1.97 -2.10 7.57
N TRP A 92 2.43 -1.17 8.40
CA TRP A 92 1.65 0.01 8.74
C TRP A 92 1.38 0.94 7.56
N ALA A 93 2.35 1.10 6.64
CA ALA A 93 2.13 1.86 5.41
C ALA A 93 1.05 1.22 4.52
N VAL A 94 1.08 -0.11 4.32
CA VAL A 94 0.04 -0.81 3.55
C VAL A 94 -1.31 -0.78 4.26
N GLY A 95 -1.34 -0.85 5.59
CA GLY A 95 -2.58 -0.71 6.37
C GLY A 95 -3.21 0.68 6.22
N ALA A 96 -2.42 1.74 6.27
CA ALA A 96 -2.89 3.11 6.02
C ALA A 96 -3.46 3.28 4.59
N MET A 97 -2.83 2.63 3.60
CA MET A 97 -3.34 2.59 2.23
C MET A 97 -4.72 1.91 2.15
N ALA A 98 -4.89 0.75 2.81
CA ALA A 98 -6.17 0.06 2.87
C ALA A 98 -7.25 0.92 3.55
N LEU A 99 -6.93 1.57 4.67
CA LEU A 99 -7.87 2.47 5.36
C LEU A 99 -8.25 3.68 4.50
N GLY A 100 -7.30 4.28 3.77
CA GLY A 100 -7.59 5.36 2.82
C GLY A 100 -8.60 4.93 1.75
N LEU A 101 -8.43 3.74 1.19
CA LEU A 101 -9.37 3.19 0.19
C LEU A 101 -10.71 2.76 0.80
N LEU A 102 -10.74 2.36 2.07
CA LEU A 102 -11.99 2.09 2.79
C LEU A 102 -12.84 3.36 2.88
N VAL A 103 -12.22 4.51 3.14
CA VAL A 103 -12.89 5.83 3.18
C VAL A 103 -13.46 6.23 1.81
N CYS A 104 -12.92 5.69 0.71
CA CYS A 104 -13.43 5.92 -0.64
C CYS A 104 -14.74 5.16 -0.96
N LEU A 105 -15.03 4.06 -0.24
CA LEU A 105 -16.17 3.18 -0.55
C LEU A 105 -17.54 3.86 -0.57
N PRO A 106 -17.90 4.78 0.35
CA PRO A 106 -19.20 5.45 0.31
C PRO A 106 -19.45 6.22 -0.98
N GLN A 107 -18.41 6.82 -1.56
CA GLN A 107 -18.52 7.52 -2.83
C GLN A 107 -18.67 6.53 -3.99
N TRP A 108 -17.90 5.43 -4.00
CA TRP A 108 -18.09 4.36 -4.99
C TRP A 108 -19.49 3.72 -4.93
N TYR A 109 -20.07 3.59 -3.73
CA TYR A 109 -21.47 3.18 -3.58
C TYR A 109 -22.42 4.14 -4.29
N ARG A 110 -22.29 5.45 -4.05
CA ARG A 110 -23.15 6.43 -4.73
C ARG A 110 -22.98 6.43 -6.23
N MET A 111 -21.76 6.28 -6.73
CA MET A 111 -21.54 6.19 -8.17
C MET A 111 -22.26 4.97 -8.75
N ALA A 112 -22.14 3.82 -8.09
CA ALA A 112 -22.81 2.59 -8.52
C ALA A 112 -24.35 2.70 -8.51
N ASP A 113 -24.91 3.35 -7.48
CA ASP A 113 -26.36 3.54 -7.34
C ASP A 113 -26.90 4.62 -8.31
N HIS A 114 -26.16 5.72 -8.49
CA HIS A 114 -26.57 6.83 -9.37
C HIS A 114 -26.50 6.48 -10.86
N ASP A 115 -25.43 5.79 -11.28
CA ASP A 115 -25.20 5.43 -12.67
C ASP A 115 -25.88 4.09 -13.05
N ASP A 116 -26.68 3.50 -12.14
CA ASP A 116 -27.29 2.16 -12.25
C ASP A 116 -26.25 1.09 -12.68
N ALA A 117 -25.06 1.20 -12.10
CA ALA A 117 -23.86 0.47 -12.49
C ALA A 117 -23.23 -0.25 -11.28
N PRO A 118 -23.82 -1.39 -10.84
CA PRO A 118 -23.35 -2.11 -9.64
C PRO A 118 -21.89 -2.58 -9.75
N GLY A 119 -21.36 -2.73 -10.98
CA GLY A 119 -19.97 -3.08 -11.23
C GLY A 119 -18.95 -2.06 -10.69
N VAL A 120 -19.32 -0.78 -10.57
CA VAL A 120 -18.45 0.27 -10.01
C VAL A 120 -18.10 -0.04 -8.56
N MET A 121 -19.08 -0.50 -7.78
CA MET A 121 -18.85 -0.89 -6.39
C MET A 121 -17.94 -2.12 -6.30
N VAL A 122 -18.11 -3.11 -7.18
CA VAL A 122 -17.25 -4.31 -7.19
C VAL A 122 -15.79 -3.94 -7.47
N ILE A 123 -15.54 -3.03 -8.41
CA ILE A 123 -14.21 -2.49 -8.69
C ILE A 123 -13.64 -1.82 -7.43
N GLY A 124 -14.44 -0.95 -6.79
CA GLY A 124 -14.04 -0.27 -5.57
C GLY A 124 -13.65 -1.22 -4.43
N LEU A 125 -14.47 -2.25 -4.21
CA LEU A 125 -14.17 -3.32 -3.25
C LEU A 125 -12.88 -4.06 -3.59
N GLY A 126 -12.62 -4.31 -4.88
CA GLY A 126 -11.36 -4.91 -5.35
C GLY A 126 -10.15 -4.06 -5.00
N PHE A 127 -10.22 -2.74 -5.23
CA PHE A 127 -9.15 -1.81 -4.87
C PHE A 127 -8.87 -1.79 -3.37
N PHE A 128 -9.89 -1.87 -2.51
CA PHE A 128 -9.72 -1.98 -1.06
C PHE A 128 -9.17 -3.36 -0.64
N ALA A 129 -9.69 -4.44 -1.21
CA ALA A 129 -9.36 -5.80 -0.81
C ALA A 129 -7.89 -6.15 -1.03
N ILE A 130 -7.30 -5.72 -2.15
CA ILE A 130 -5.89 -6.01 -2.48
C ILE A 130 -4.94 -5.58 -1.35
N PRO A 131 -4.86 -4.29 -0.94
CA PRO A 131 -3.99 -3.89 0.14
C PRO A 131 -4.41 -4.41 1.51
N ALA A 132 -5.71 -4.65 1.76
CA ALA A 132 -6.14 -5.28 3.00
C ALA A 132 -5.56 -6.70 3.15
N ILE A 133 -5.59 -7.50 2.07
CA ILE A 133 -4.98 -8.84 2.05
C ILE A 133 -3.46 -8.75 2.25
N VAL A 134 -2.79 -7.83 1.55
CA VAL A 134 -1.34 -7.62 1.71
C VAL A 134 -0.99 -7.17 3.12
N TRP A 135 -1.81 -6.33 3.74
CA TRP A 135 -1.62 -5.89 5.13
C TRP A 135 -1.68 -7.05 6.12
N LEU A 136 -2.69 -7.92 6.00
CA LEU A 136 -2.82 -9.13 6.82
C LEU A 136 -1.64 -10.08 6.59
N PHE A 137 -1.24 -10.28 5.34
CA PHE A 137 -0.08 -11.09 5.00
C PHE A 137 1.20 -10.53 5.64
N LEU A 138 1.43 -9.22 5.57
CA LEU A 138 2.57 -8.57 6.21
C LEU A 138 2.55 -8.68 7.74
N ALA A 139 1.37 -8.72 8.36
CA ALA A 139 1.25 -8.97 9.81
C ALA A 139 1.75 -10.38 10.18
N ILE A 140 1.38 -11.39 9.39
CA ILE A 140 1.88 -12.76 9.57
C ILE A 140 3.39 -12.81 9.31
N LEU A 141 3.84 -12.20 8.20
CA LEU A 141 5.26 -12.16 7.83
C LEU A 141 6.11 -11.49 8.91
N GLN A 142 5.61 -10.41 9.50
CA GLN A 142 6.25 -9.71 10.61
C GLN A 142 6.52 -10.66 11.78
N GLN A 143 5.51 -11.43 12.20
CA GLN A 143 5.62 -12.37 13.32
C GLN A 143 6.63 -13.49 13.02
N LEU A 144 6.56 -14.08 11.82
CA LEU A 144 7.48 -15.12 11.39
C LEU A 144 8.94 -14.63 11.39
N TRP A 145 9.17 -13.41 10.87
CA TRP A 145 10.51 -12.84 10.80
C TRP A 145 11.08 -12.51 12.18
N THR A 146 10.24 -12.01 13.10
CA THR A 146 10.66 -11.78 14.49
C THR A 146 11.07 -13.06 15.18
N THR A 147 10.30 -14.14 15.03
CA THR A 147 10.61 -15.44 15.63
C THR A 147 11.87 -16.04 15.02
N ALA A 148 12.02 -15.98 13.69
CA ALA A 148 13.23 -16.46 13.02
C ALA A 148 14.50 -15.71 13.45
N LEU A 149 14.40 -14.40 13.67
CA LEU A 149 15.52 -13.60 14.19
C LEU A 149 15.88 -14.01 15.62
N ALA A 150 14.89 -14.22 16.49
CA ALA A 150 15.14 -14.66 17.86
C ALA A 150 15.90 -16.00 17.89
N TYR A 151 15.44 -17.00 17.12
CA TYR A 151 16.12 -18.30 17.05
C TYR A 151 17.55 -18.21 16.51
N LYS A 152 17.78 -17.38 15.48
CA LYS A 152 19.15 -17.18 14.98
C LYS A 152 20.04 -16.55 16.05
N THR A 153 19.52 -15.54 16.75
CA THR A 153 20.29 -14.80 17.78
C THR A 153 20.61 -15.69 18.98
N GLU A 154 19.68 -16.55 19.40
CA GLU A 154 19.92 -17.55 20.45
C GLU A 154 21.00 -18.56 20.03
N ASN A 155 20.90 -19.12 18.81
CA ASN A 155 21.89 -20.07 18.30
C ASN A 155 23.29 -19.46 18.22
N ASP A 156 23.41 -18.21 17.77
CA ASP A 156 24.67 -17.49 17.68
C ASP A 156 25.30 -17.19 19.06
N MET A 157 24.53 -17.22 20.16
CA MET A 157 25.01 -17.01 21.53
C MET A 157 25.45 -18.30 22.26
N THR A 158 25.07 -19.48 21.74
CA THR A 158 25.35 -20.78 22.38
C THR A 158 26.55 -21.53 21.81
N VAL A 159 27.16 -21.04 20.73
CA VAL A 159 28.35 -21.62 20.08
C VAL A 159 29.63 -20.98 20.59
#